data_AF-A0A2D0B599-F1
#
_entry.id   AF-A0A2D0B599-F1
#
_cell.length_a   1.000
_cell.length_b   1.000
_cell.length_c   1.000
_cell.angle_alpha   90.00
_cell.angle_beta   90.00
_cell.angle_gamma   90.00
#
_symmetry.space_group_name_H-M   'P 1'
#
loop_
_entity.id
_entity.type
_entity.pdbx_description
1 polymer ?
#
loop_
_entity_poly.entity_id
_entity_poly.type
_entity_poly.pdbx_seq_one_letter_code
_entity_poly.pdbx_strand_id
1 'polypeptide(L)'
;MPQQLRLRTLIDEISALTLHVQELSRMAEEARDLIERGQMPAPADPQQLIDDVEQFRRKLEEAIVHIFEEVFGPRTDTIERQMSMRLISEIGPAAFVQKVLWGEEISDIALTIALERMIPSLEKLVEEYPTAFLQQANSVLDQFKTR
;
A
#
# COMPACT_ATOMS: atom_id res chain seq x y z
N MET A 1 4.71 4.52 -37.09
CA MET A 1 5.60 5.44 -36.35
C MET A 1 5.16 5.81 -34.91
N PRO A 2 3.87 5.73 -34.46
CA PRO A 2 3.52 6.13 -33.08
C PRO A 2 3.76 5.07 -31.98
N GLN A 3 3.85 3.77 -32.32
CA GLN A 3 4.05 2.69 -31.34
C GLN A 3 5.49 2.64 -30.77
N GLN A 4 6.51 3.01 -31.56
CA GLN A 4 7.90 3.02 -31.09
C GLN A 4 8.18 4.11 -30.05
N LEU A 5 7.47 5.25 -30.14
CA LEU A 5 7.56 6.33 -29.17
C LEU A 5 6.98 5.90 -27.82
N ARG A 6 5.83 5.22 -27.79
CA ARG A 6 5.23 4.70 -26.54
C ARG A 6 6.11 3.63 -25.86
N LEU A 7 6.73 2.75 -26.65
CA LEU A 7 7.65 1.73 -26.13
C LEU A 7 8.89 2.35 -25.47
N ARG A 8 9.45 3.42 -26.06
CA ARG A 8 10.56 4.15 -25.44
C ARG A 8 10.16 4.81 -24.13
N THR A 9 9.00 5.48 -24.09
CA THR A 9 8.50 6.11 -22.86
C THR A 9 8.29 5.09 -21.74
N LEU A 10 7.69 3.93 -22.05
CA LEU A 10 7.53 2.85 -21.06
C LEU A 10 8.87 2.28 -20.58
N ILE A 11 9.86 2.14 -21.46
CA ILE A 11 11.21 1.69 -21.08
C ILE A 11 11.89 2.71 -20.16
N ASP A 12 11.73 4.01 -20.43
CA ASP A 12 12.29 5.08 -19.59
C ASP A 12 11.60 5.12 -18.21
N GLU A 13 10.28 4.94 -18.16
CA GLU A 13 9.50 4.84 -16.91
C GLU A 13 9.93 3.61 -16.08
N ILE A 14 10.07 2.44 -16.71
CA ILE A 14 10.56 1.22 -16.06
C ILE A 14 11.99 1.43 -15.53
N SER A 15 12.85 2.12 -16.30
CA SER A 15 14.23 2.41 -15.87
C SER A 15 14.25 3.36 -14.67
N ALA A 16 13.40 4.39 -14.65
CA ALA A 16 13.28 5.33 -13.54
C ALA A 16 12.78 4.63 -12.26
N LEU A 17 11.76 3.76 -12.39
CA LEU A 17 11.27 2.93 -11.29
C LEU A 17 12.37 2.00 -10.75
N THR A 18 13.15 1.39 -11.64
CA THR A 18 14.27 0.51 -11.25
C THR A 18 15.33 1.27 -10.45
N LEU A 19 15.67 2.49 -10.88
CA LEU A 19 16.63 3.34 -10.16
C LEU A 19 16.10 3.72 -8.76
N HIS A 20 14.82 4.04 -8.66
CA HIS A 20 14.17 4.38 -7.40
C HIS A 20 14.16 3.19 -6.42
N VAL A 21 13.90 1.97 -6.92
CA VAL A 21 13.97 0.74 -6.12
C VAL A 21 15.38 0.45 -5.61
N GLN A 22 16.42 0.73 -6.42
CA GLN A 22 17.82 0.60 -6.01
C GLN A 22 18.17 1.59 -4.89
N GLU A 23 17.68 2.82 -4.98
CA GLU A 23 17.91 3.85 -3.97
C GLU A 23 17.21 3.53 -2.64
N LEU A 24 15.96 3.09 -2.69
CA LEU A 24 15.23 2.58 -1.52
C LEU A 24 15.93 1.38 -0.88
N SER A 25 16.46 0.46 -1.71
CA SER A 25 17.24 -0.68 -1.25
C SER A 25 18.51 -0.27 -0.50
N ARG A 26 19.23 0.73 -1.01
CA ARG A 26 20.41 1.28 -0.33
C ARG A 26 20.04 1.94 0.99
N MET A 27 18.98 2.74 1.02
CA MET A 27 18.51 3.40 2.24
C MET A 27 18.09 2.38 3.32
N ALA A 28 17.43 1.28 2.92
CA ALA A 28 17.07 0.20 3.83
C ALA A 28 18.30 -0.51 4.41
N GLU A 29 19.34 -0.70 3.60
CA GLU A 29 20.60 -1.33 4.02
C GLU A 29 21.39 -0.42 4.97
N GLU A 30 21.45 0.89 4.69
CA GLU A 30 22.01 1.89 5.60
C GLU A 30 21.25 1.94 6.93
N ALA A 31 19.91 1.90 6.90
CA ALA A 31 19.09 1.85 8.11
C ALA A 31 19.34 0.56 8.92
N ARG A 32 19.49 -0.59 8.24
CA ARG A 32 19.79 -1.87 8.88
C ARG A 32 21.18 -1.87 9.54
N ASP A 33 22.18 -1.32 8.87
CA ASP A 33 23.53 -1.13 9.43
C ASP A 33 23.52 -0.23 10.68
N LEU A 34 22.69 0.81 10.68
CA LEU A 34 22.52 1.70 11.85
C LEU A 34 21.82 0.98 13.01
N ILE A 35 20.88 0.07 12.74
CA ILE A 35 20.23 -0.78 13.75
C ILE A 35 21.24 -1.77 14.33
N GLU A 36 21.98 -2.51 13.50
CA GLU A 36 22.96 -3.51 13.93
C GLU A 36 24.10 -2.92 14.76
N ARG A 37 24.50 -1.68 14.45
CA ARG A 37 25.51 -0.94 15.22
C ARG A 37 24.96 -0.28 16.49
N GLY A 38 23.65 -0.41 16.76
CA GLY A 38 22.99 0.26 17.90
C GLY A 38 23.04 1.79 17.82
N GLN A 39 23.20 2.35 16.62
CA GLN A 39 23.35 3.77 16.36
C GLN A 39 22.05 4.45 15.89
N MET A 40 20.94 3.71 15.76
CA MET A 40 19.64 4.37 15.67
C MET A 40 19.40 5.12 16.98
N PRO A 41 19.31 6.47 16.96
CA PRO A 41 18.87 7.18 18.13
C PRO A 41 17.49 6.62 18.48
N ALA A 42 17.31 6.20 19.73
CA ALA A 42 15.98 5.88 20.22
C ALA A 42 15.10 7.10 19.87
N PRO A 43 13.90 6.88 19.31
CA PRO A 43 13.00 7.97 19.00
C PRO A 43 12.86 8.84 20.24
N ALA A 44 13.02 10.16 20.07
CA ALA A 44 13.06 11.11 21.16
C ALA A 44 11.81 10.99 22.06
N ASP A 45 10.70 10.55 21.46
CA ASP A 45 9.47 10.15 22.15
C ASP A 45 8.81 8.94 21.44
N PRO A 46 8.78 7.75 22.06
CA PRO A 46 8.07 6.59 21.54
C PRO A 46 6.55 6.80 21.39
N GLN A 47 5.94 7.68 22.18
CA GLN A 47 4.50 7.96 22.09
C GLN A 47 4.16 8.74 20.82
N GLN A 48 5.04 9.66 20.41
CA GLN A 48 4.88 10.40 19.17
C GLN A 48 4.84 9.47 17.95
N LEU A 49 5.67 8.42 17.93
CA LEU A 49 5.62 7.42 16.86
C LEU A 49 4.30 6.64 16.83
N ILE A 50 3.76 6.29 18.00
CA ILE A 50 2.48 5.58 18.11
C ILE A 50 1.36 6.47 17.58
N ASP A 51 1.36 7.75 17.96
CA ASP A 51 0.38 8.74 17.52
C ASP A 51 0.46 8.99 16.02
N ASP A 52 1.67 9.08 15.46
CA ASP A 52 1.89 9.26 14.01
C ASP A 52 1.36 8.05 13.21
N VAL A 53 1.60 6.83 13.69
CA VAL A 53 1.09 5.60 13.06
C VAL A 53 -0.44 5.52 13.14
N GLU A 54 -1.02 5.85 14.30
CA GLU A 54 -2.48 5.87 14.49
C GLU A 54 -3.15 6.97 13.64
N GLN A 55 -2.55 8.16 13.56
CA GLN A 55 -3.04 9.23 12.70
C GLN A 55 -3.00 8.82 11.22
N PHE A 56 -1.91 8.18 10.81
CA PHE A 56 -1.76 7.69 9.45
C PHE A 56 -2.77 6.59 9.11
N ARG A 57 -2.98 5.65 10.04
CA ARG A 57 -4.01 4.61 9.93
C ARG A 57 -5.40 5.21 9.70
N ARG A 58 -5.79 6.22 10.49
CA ARG A 58 -7.09 6.89 10.36
C ARG A 58 -7.25 7.58 9.00
N LYS A 59 -6.22 8.27 8.53
CA LYS A 59 -6.24 8.92 7.20
C LYS A 59 -6.47 7.91 6.07
N LEU A 60 -5.79 6.76 6.12
CA LEU A 60 -6.00 5.69 5.14
C LEU A 60 -7.42 5.11 5.21
N GLU A 61 -7.93 4.88 6.42
CA GLU A 61 -9.29 4.40 6.62
C GLU A 61 -10.34 5.38 6.07
N GLU A 62 -10.19 6.67 6.35
CA GLU A 62 -11.04 7.75 5.79
C GLU A 62 -10.97 7.78 4.26
N ALA A 63 -9.79 7.66 3.67
CA ALA A 63 -9.62 7.63 2.22
C ALA A 63 -10.30 6.40 1.59
N ILE A 64 -10.20 5.23 2.21
CA ILE A 64 -10.89 4.02 1.74
C ILE A 64 -12.41 4.19 1.84
N VAL A 65 -12.91 4.77 2.93
CA VAL A 65 -14.35 5.08 3.08
C VAL A 65 -14.83 6.03 1.98
N HIS A 66 -14.03 7.04 1.62
CA HIS A 66 -14.37 7.93 0.53
C HIS A 66 -14.45 7.18 -0.80
N ILE A 67 -13.52 6.25 -1.07
CA ILE A 67 -13.57 5.40 -2.26
C ILE A 67 -14.84 4.54 -2.29
N PHE A 68 -15.28 4.01 -1.14
CA PHE A 68 -16.57 3.30 -1.06
C PHE A 68 -17.75 4.20 -1.48
N GLU A 69 -17.76 5.44 -1.01
CA GLU A 69 -18.81 6.41 -1.34
C GLU A 69 -18.82 6.80 -2.82
N GLU A 70 -17.64 6.97 -3.42
CA GLU A 70 -17.51 7.27 -4.85
C GLU A 70 -17.98 6.10 -5.74
N VAL A 71 -17.65 4.86 -5.37
CA VAL A 71 -17.89 3.67 -6.20
C VAL A 71 -19.32 3.12 -6.04
N PHE A 72 -19.86 3.14 -4.83
CA PHE A 72 -21.17 2.55 -4.51
C PHE A 72 -22.24 3.56 -4.11
N GLY A 73 -21.87 4.83 -3.98
CA GLY A 73 -22.75 5.90 -3.49
C GLY A 73 -22.80 5.99 -1.96
N PRO A 74 -23.55 6.94 -1.40
CA PRO A 74 -23.57 7.24 0.03
C PRO A 74 -24.31 6.19 0.88
N ARG A 75 -24.73 5.07 0.29
CA ARG A 75 -25.48 4.02 1.01
C ARG A 75 -24.52 3.25 1.91
N THR A 76 -24.64 3.49 3.20
CA THR A 76 -23.75 2.92 4.21
C THR A 76 -24.16 1.53 4.70
N ASP A 77 -25.34 1.06 4.29
CA ASP A 77 -26.04 -0.12 4.80
C ASP A 77 -25.87 -1.39 3.93
N THR A 78 -25.01 -1.33 2.91
CA THR A 78 -24.71 -2.51 2.09
C THR A 78 -23.90 -3.54 2.89
N ILE A 79 -24.21 -4.82 2.69
CA ILE A 79 -23.54 -5.94 3.37
C ILE A 79 -22.05 -5.94 3.02
N GLU A 80 -21.73 -5.63 1.77
CA GLU A 80 -20.37 -5.56 1.24
C GLU A 80 -19.54 -4.52 1.99
N ARG A 81 -20.09 -3.31 2.21
CA ARG A 81 -19.40 -2.26 2.96
C ARG A 81 -19.19 -2.67 4.42
N GLN A 82 -20.19 -3.29 5.06
CA GLN A 82 -20.04 -3.76 6.44
C GLN A 82 -18.95 -4.84 6.56
N MET A 83 -18.91 -5.78 5.62
CA MET A 83 -17.88 -6.82 5.58
C MET A 83 -16.48 -6.23 5.32
N SER A 84 -16.35 -5.28 4.39
CA SER A 84 -15.09 -4.58 4.15
C SER A 84 -14.62 -3.77 5.36
N MET A 85 -15.51 -3.01 6.01
CA MET A 85 -15.15 -2.24 7.21
C MET A 85 -14.72 -3.16 8.35
N ARG A 86 -15.38 -4.31 8.50
CA ARG A 86 -14.97 -5.33 9.46
C ARG A 86 -13.56 -5.86 9.15
N LEU A 87 -13.29 -6.22 7.89
CA LEU A 87 -11.94 -6.64 7.48
C LEU A 87 -10.90 -5.55 7.78
N ILE A 88 -11.17 -4.29 7.43
CA ILE A 88 -10.26 -3.16 7.75
C ILE A 88 -10.01 -3.05 9.26
N SER A 89 -11.03 -3.25 10.09
CA SER A 89 -10.85 -3.22 11.55
C SER A 89 -9.99 -4.38 12.07
N GLU A 90 -10.06 -5.55 11.43
CA GLU A 90 -9.37 -6.79 11.83
C GLU A 90 -7.91 -6.82 11.38
N ILE A 91 -7.62 -6.43 10.13
CA ILE A 91 -6.27 -6.52 9.53
C ILE A 91 -5.59 -5.17 9.28
N GLY A 92 -6.34 -4.07 9.41
CA GLY A 92 -5.88 -2.72 9.11
C GLY A 92 -6.15 -2.30 7.66
N PRO A 93 -6.22 -0.97 7.40
CA PRO A 93 -6.56 -0.42 6.09
C PRO A 93 -5.49 -0.73 5.04
N ALA A 94 -4.21 -0.69 5.39
CA ALA A 94 -3.13 -1.00 4.46
C ALA A 94 -3.20 -2.46 3.96
N ALA A 95 -3.31 -3.41 4.89
CA ALA A 95 -3.41 -4.84 4.56
C ALA A 95 -4.68 -5.16 3.76
N PHE A 96 -5.79 -4.46 4.03
CA PHE A 96 -7.01 -4.59 3.23
C PHE A 96 -6.78 -4.22 1.77
N VAL A 97 -6.23 -3.03 1.49
CA VAL A 97 -5.95 -2.58 0.11
C VAL A 97 -5.02 -3.56 -0.60
N GLN A 98 -3.99 -4.03 0.10
CA GLN A 98 -3.04 -5.01 -0.40
C GLN A 98 -3.71 -6.34 -0.78
N LYS A 99 -4.58 -6.88 0.08
CA LYS A 99 -5.34 -8.09 -0.22
C LYS A 99 -6.21 -7.94 -1.47
N VAL A 100 -6.87 -6.79 -1.62
CA VAL A 100 -7.74 -6.51 -2.77
C VAL A 100 -6.93 -6.39 -4.07
N LEU A 101 -5.80 -5.67 -4.06
CA LEU A 101 -5.00 -5.43 -5.26
C LEU A 101 -4.16 -6.63 -5.70
N TRP A 102 -3.67 -7.44 -4.75
CA TRP A 102 -2.80 -8.58 -5.06
C TRP A 102 -3.51 -9.93 -5.09
N GLY A 103 -4.85 -9.94 -4.95
CA GLY A 103 -5.67 -11.12 -5.16
C GLY A 103 -5.46 -12.21 -4.10
N GLU A 104 -5.09 -11.84 -2.87
CA GLU A 104 -5.13 -12.80 -1.76
C GLU A 104 -6.59 -13.22 -1.51
N GLU A 105 -6.83 -14.52 -1.30
CA GLU A 105 -8.18 -15.09 -1.24
C GLU A 105 -9.11 -14.33 -0.29
N ILE A 106 -10.08 -13.63 -0.88
CA ILE A 106 -11.26 -13.12 -0.17
C ILE A 106 -12.28 -14.25 -0.21
N SER A 107 -12.66 -14.76 0.95
CA SER A 107 -13.50 -15.97 1.06
C SER A 107 -14.92 -15.80 0.50
N ASP A 108 -15.35 -14.58 0.21
CA ASP A 108 -16.70 -14.26 -0.28
C ASP A 108 -16.65 -13.72 -1.71
N ILE A 109 -17.28 -14.45 -2.64
CA ILE A 109 -17.30 -14.14 -4.08
C ILE A 109 -18.08 -12.84 -4.35
N ALA A 110 -19.16 -12.55 -3.62
CA ALA A 110 -19.93 -11.32 -3.81
C ALA A 110 -19.13 -10.10 -3.36
N LEU A 111 -18.39 -10.25 -2.27
CA LEU A 111 -17.45 -9.24 -1.79
C LEU A 111 -16.31 -9.01 -2.80
N THR A 112 -15.72 -10.07 -3.35
CA THR A 112 -14.68 -9.96 -4.38
C THR A 112 -15.16 -9.17 -5.60
N ILE A 113 -16.33 -9.51 -6.14
CA ILE A 113 -16.90 -8.81 -7.30
C ILE A 113 -17.20 -7.34 -6.99
N ALA A 114 -17.67 -7.03 -5.78
CA ALA A 114 -17.86 -5.66 -5.36
C ALA A 114 -16.51 -4.92 -5.33
N LEU A 115 -15.50 -5.50 -4.68
CA LEU A 115 -14.18 -4.89 -4.50
C LEU A 115 -13.40 -4.73 -5.80
N GLU A 116 -13.64 -5.58 -6.82
CA GLU A 116 -13.08 -5.39 -8.17
C GLU A 116 -13.37 -4.00 -8.74
N ARG A 117 -14.55 -3.44 -8.44
CA ARG A 117 -14.94 -2.10 -8.90
C ARG A 117 -14.15 -0.98 -8.22
N MET A 118 -13.55 -1.26 -7.07
CA MET A 118 -12.73 -0.30 -6.32
C MET A 118 -11.26 -0.31 -6.75
N ILE A 119 -10.80 -1.34 -7.48
CA ILE A 119 -9.39 -1.51 -7.86
C ILE A 119 -8.79 -0.23 -8.45
N PRO A 120 -9.40 0.46 -9.44
CA PRO A 120 -8.80 1.66 -10.03
C PRO A 120 -8.62 2.82 -9.03
N SER A 121 -9.52 2.94 -8.05
CA SER A 121 -9.42 3.97 -7.01
C SER A 121 -8.40 3.58 -5.94
N LEU A 122 -8.29 2.28 -5.63
CA LEU A 122 -7.28 1.75 -4.73
C LEU A 122 -5.86 1.85 -5.31
N GLU A 123 -5.69 1.67 -6.62
CA GLU A 123 -4.41 1.90 -7.30
C GLU A 123 -3.94 3.35 -7.13
N LYS A 124 -4.84 4.32 -7.31
CA LYS A 124 -4.53 5.75 -7.05
C LYS A 124 -4.19 6.01 -5.59
N LEU A 125 -4.87 5.33 -4.67
CA LEU A 125 -4.55 5.44 -3.24
C LEU A 125 -3.12 4.94 -2.94
N VAL A 126 -2.67 3.89 -3.62
CA VAL A 126 -1.29 3.41 -3.51
C VAL A 126 -0.29 4.41 -4.07
N GLU A 127 -0.61 5.08 -5.18
CA GLU A 127 0.21 6.16 -5.75
C GLU A 127 0.30 7.38 -4.82
N GLU A 128 -0.77 7.71 -4.09
CA GLU A 128 -0.82 8.83 -3.14
C GLU A 128 -0.07 8.53 -1.83
N TYR A 129 -0.11 7.27 -1.36
CA TYR A 129 0.50 6.85 -0.10
C TYR A 129 1.52 5.71 -0.27
N PRO A 130 2.56 5.86 -1.10
CA PRO A 130 3.48 4.76 -1.42
C PRO A 130 4.16 4.20 -0.16
N THR A 131 4.49 5.05 0.80
CA THR A 131 5.12 4.66 2.06
C THR A 131 4.25 3.73 2.91
N ALA A 132 2.92 3.78 2.79
CA ALA A 132 2.02 2.85 3.49
C ALA A 132 2.15 1.42 2.99
N PHE A 133 2.42 1.26 1.70
CA PHE A 133 2.31 -0.01 0.99
C PHE A 133 3.68 -0.63 0.66
N LEU A 134 4.77 0.15 0.78
CA LEU A 134 6.15 -0.26 0.50
C LEU A 134 6.74 -1.26 1.53
N GLN A 135 6.17 -1.41 2.74
CA GLN A 135 6.70 -2.35 3.74
C GLN A 135 6.69 -3.81 3.25
N GLN A 136 5.70 -4.21 2.45
CA GLN A 136 5.62 -5.56 1.89
C GLN A 136 6.37 -5.68 0.56
N ALA A 137 6.45 -4.61 -0.25
CA ALA A 137 7.33 -4.58 -1.42
C ALA A 137 8.78 -4.83 -1.00
N ASN A 138 9.22 -4.26 0.13
CA ASN A 138 10.51 -4.56 0.73
C ASN A 138 10.63 -6.01 1.20
N SER A 139 9.59 -6.62 1.77
CA SER A 139 9.60 -8.04 2.16
C SER A 139 9.68 -8.98 0.95
N VAL A 140 8.97 -8.66 -0.14
CA VAL A 140 9.05 -9.40 -1.41
C VAL A 140 10.42 -9.20 -2.06
N LEU A 141 10.93 -7.96 -2.08
CA LEU A 141 12.29 -7.66 -2.57
C LEU A 141 13.37 -8.35 -1.72
N ASP A 142 13.19 -8.48 -0.40
CA ASP A 142 14.11 -9.23 0.48
C ASP A 142 14.14 -10.73 0.15
N GLN A 143 12.98 -11.30 -0.23
CA GLN A 143 12.91 -12.69 -0.72
C GLN A 143 13.69 -12.88 -2.03
N PHE A 144 13.80 -11.84 -2.86
CA PHE A 144 14.62 -11.85 -4.07
C PHE A 144 16.10 -11.48 -3.84
N LYS A 145 16.43 -10.75 -2.77
CA LYS A 145 17.83 -10.50 -2.35
C LYS A 145 18.51 -11.72 -1.75
N THR A 146 17.75 -12.74 -1.33
CA THR A 146 18.27 -13.97 -0.71
C THR A 146 18.49 -15.11 -1.74
N ARG A 147 18.76 -14.79 -3.01
CA ARG A 147 19.17 -15.77 -4.04
C ARG A 147 20.43 -15.34 -4.78
#